data_AF-A0A5N5ZGS6-F1
#
_entry.id   AF-A0A5N5ZGS6-F1
#
_cell.length_a   1.000
_cell.length_b   1.000
_cell.length_c   1.000
_cell.angle_alpha   90.00
_cell.angle_beta   90.00
_cell.angle_gamma   90.00
#
_symmetry.space_group_name_H-M   'P 1'
#
loop_
_entity.id
_entity.type
_entity.pdbx_description
1 polymer ?
#
loop_
_entity_poly.entity_id
_entity_poly.type
_entity_poly.pdbx_seq_one_letter_code
_entity_poly.pdbx_strand_id
1 'polypeptide(L)'
;MKITYPHKTRNDFLKGIVSQLVARRKELGLTQDDVNDLLGVADRLVSKWECGSRTPTSFNLHCWAEALKSDLGLLHHANDNEPPKK
;
A
#
# COMPACT_ATOMS: atom_id res chain seq x y z
N MET A 1 6.66 25.58 -18.02
CA MET A 1 7.08 24.18 -18.20
C MET A 1 6.38 23.32 -17.16
N LYS A 2 5.46 22.42 -17.53
CA LYS A 2 4.90 21.45 -16.59
C LYS A 2 5.89 20.28 -16.50
N ILE A 3 6.69 20.22 -15.44
CA ILE A 3 7.57 19.07 -15.22
C ILE A 3 6.69 17.91 -14.77
N THR A 4 6.41 16.99 -15.68
CA THR A 4 5.74 15.73 -15.38
C THR A 4 6.78 14.75 -14.87
N TYR A 5 6.84 14.57 -13.55
CA TYR A 5 7.61 13.50 -12.95
C TYR A 5 6.77 12.22 -13.02
N PRO A 6 7.28 11.13 -13.63
CA PRO A 6 6.57 9.87 -13.61
C PRO A 6 6.36 9.44 -12.15
N HIS A 7 5.10 9.22 -11.77
CA HIS A 7 4.77 8.73 -10.44
C HIS A 7 5.41 7.36 -10.25
N LYS A 8 6.46 7.30 -9.42
CA LYS A 8 7.16 6.06 -9.14
C LYS A 8 6.24 5.16 -8.31
N THR A 9 5.96 3.97 -8.82
CA THR A 9 5.17 2.96 -8.12
C THR A 9 6.10 1.88 -7.56
N ARG A 10 5.69 1.31 -6.43
CA ARG A 10 6.40 0.20 -5.78
C ARG A 10 6.46 -1.03 -6.69
N ASN A 11 7.62 -1.69 -6.76
CA ASN A 11 7.83 -2.91 -7.56
C ASN A 11 8.51 -4.06 -6.79
N ASP A 12 8.24 -4.14 -5.48
CA ASP A 12 8.74 -5.21 -4.60
C ASP A 12 7.58 -6.09 -4.09
N PHE A 13 7.87 -7.00 -3.15
CA PHE A 13 6.90 -7.91 -2.54
C PHE A 13 5.64 -7.19 -2.02
N LEU A 14 5.76 -5.97 -1.49
CA LEU A 14 4.63 -5.23 -0.92
C LEU A 14 3.80 -4.49 -1.97
N LYS A 15 4.15 -4.57 -3.27
CA LYS A 15 3.38 -3.94 -4.35
C LYS A 15 1.90 -4.30 -4.29
N GLY A 16 1.57 -5.57 -4.03
CA GLY A 16 0.19 -6.05 -3.99
C GLY A 16 -0.64 -5.36 -2.92
N ILE A 17 -0.20 -5.46 -1.65
CA ILE A 17 -0.90 -4.87 -0.50
C ILE A 17 -0.91 -3.34 -0.56
N VAL A 18 0.21 -2.70 -0.92
CA VAL A 18 0.30 -1.23 -1.01
C VAL A 18 -0.62 -0.69 -2.11
N SER A 19 -0.72 -1.38 -3.26
CA SER A 19 -1.62 -0.95 -4.33
C SER A 19 -3.10 -1.03 -3.91
N GLN A 20 -3.48 -2.04 -3.13
CA GLN A 20 -4.83 -2.15 -2.57
C GLN A 20 -5.13 -1.02 -1.57
N LEU A 21 -4.18 -0.70 -0.68
CA LEU A 21 -4.31 0.43 0.25
C LEU A 21 -4.41 1.78 -0.49
N VAL A 22 -3.61 1.98 -1.55
CA VAL A 22 -3.67 3.18 -2.39
C VAL A 22 -5.02 3.31 -3.09
N ALA A 23 -5.53 2.21 -3.66
CA ALA A 23 -6.84 2.19 -4.31
C ALA A 23 -7.93 2.56 -3.31
N ARG A 24 -7.92 1.93 -2.12
CA ARG A 24 -8.87 2.21 -1.06
C ARG A 24 -8.83 3.66 -0.57
N ARG A 25 -7.64 4.23 -0.38
CA ARG A 25 -7.45 5.63 -0.04
C ARG A 25 -8.12 6.56 -1.07
N LYS A 26 -7.94 6.27 -2.36
CA LYS A 26 -8.54 7.05 -3.46
C LYS A 26 -10.06 6.90 -3.50
N GLU A 27 -10.61 5.71 -3.25
CA GLU A 27 -12.06 5.50 -3.13
C GLU A 27 -12.68 6.35 -2.02
N LEU A 28 -11.96 6.53 -0.92
CA LEU A 28 -12.37 7.38 0.20
C LEU A 28 -12.12 8.88 -0.04
N GLY A 29 -11.52 9.27 -1.18
CA GLY A 29 -11.21 10.67 -1.49
C GLY A 29 -10.09 11.27 -0.65
N LEU A 30 -9.30 10.44 0.04
CA LEU A 30 -8.24 10.89 0.94
C LEU A 30 -6.93 11.18 0.19
N THR A 31 -6.25 12.25 0.56
CA THR A 31 -4.88 12.55 0.10
C THR A 31 -3.84 11.72 0.85
N GLN A 32 -2.59 11.76 0.41
CA GLN A 32 -1.49 11.10 1.14
C GLN A 32 -1.26 11.76 2.51
N ASP A 33 -1.52 13.06 2.62
CA ASP A 33 -1.33 13.81 3.87
C ASP A 33 -2.44 13.54 4.86
N ASP A 34 -3.70 13.43 4.40
CA ASP A 34 -4.81 12.98 5.26
C ASP A 34 -4.51 11.62 5.91
N VAL A 35 -3.87 10.72 5.17
CA VAL A 35 -3.47 9.41 5.72
C VAL A 35 -2.27 9.51 6.65
N ASN A 36 -1.31 10.43 6.42
CA ASN A 36 -0.24 10.67 7.39
C ASN A 36 -0.83 11.13 8.73
N ASP A 37 -1.81 12.04 8.69
CA ASP A 37 -2.49 12.57 9.87
C ASP A 37 -3.29 11.48 10.61
N LEU A 38 -4.06 10.68 9.88
CA LEU A 38 -4.82 9.55 10.45
C LEU A 38 -3.90 8.51 11.12
N LEU A 39 -2.71 8.30 10.56
CA LEU A 39 -1.71 7.37 11.09
C LEU A 39 -0.85 7.97 12.21
N GLY A 40 -0.89 9.30 12.42
CA GLY A 40 0.01 9.99 13.33
C GLY A 40 1.49 9.84 12.95
N VAL A 41 1.81 9.79 11.66
CA VAL A 41 3.18 9.64 11.15
C VAL A 41 3.72 10.93 10.54
N ALA A 42 5.04 11.00 10.39
CA ALA A 42 5.70 12.15 9.77
C ALA A 42 5.24 12.39 8.33
N ASP A 43 5.25 13.66 7.92
CA ASP A 43 4.90 14.10 6.58
C ASP A 43 5.62 13.31 5.49
N ARG A 44 4.88 13.06 4.40
CA ARG A 44 5.35 12.33 3.20
C ARG A 44 5.74 10.88 3.46
N LEU A 45 5.47 10.30 4.64
CA LEU A 45 5.83 8.91 4.91
C LEU A 45 4.98 7.94 4.07
N VAL A 46 3.68 8.20 3.96
CA VAL A 46 2.77 7.45 3.06
C VAL A 46 3.27 7.53 1.62
N SER A 47 3.67 8.71 1.14
CA SER A 47 4.23 8.89 -0.20
C SER A 47 5.46 8.00 -0.44
N LYS A 48 6.37 7.92 0.54
CA LYS A 48 7.55 7.05 0.48
C LYS A 48 7.18 5.57 0.48
N TRP A 49 6.11 5.17 1.15
CA TRP A 49 5.61 3.79 1.12
C TRP A 49 4.96 3.44 -0.21
N GLU A 50 4.12 4.32 -0.76
CA GLU A 50 3.44 4.13 -2.05
C GLU A 50 4.43 3.97 -3.22
N CYS A 51 5.54 4.74 -3.20
CA CYS A 51 6.57 4.65 -4.23
C CYS A 51 7.71 3.65 -3.95
N GLY A 52 7.69 2.98 -2.79
CA GLY A 52 8.72 2.01 -2.40
C GLY A 52 10.06 2.62 -1.99
N SER A 53 10.15 3.93 -1.74
CA SER A 53 11.35 4.57 -1.19
C SER A 53 11.61 4.20 0.27
N ARG A 54 10.55 3.81 0.99
CA ARG A 54 10.60 3.23 2.33
C ARG A 54 9.68 2.03 2.43
N THR A 55 10.07 1.09 3.29
CA THR A 55 9.27 -0.10 3.59
C THR A 55 8.51 0.14 4.89
N PRO A 56 7.17 0.07 4.89
CA PRO A 56 6.39 0.09 6.12
C PRO A 56 6.67 -1.18 6.94
N THR A 57 6.61 -1.08 8.26
CA THR A 57 6.58 -2.26 9.14
C THR A 57 5.22 -2.97 9.02
N SER A 58 5.12 -4.20 9.53
CA SER A 58 3.84 -4.90 9.63
C SER A 58 2.82 -4.13 10.47
N PHE A 59 3.27 -3.50 11.56
CA PHE A 59 2.45 -2.61 12.38
C PHE A 59 1.89 -1.43 11.57
N ASN A 60 2.74 -0.77 10.76
CA ASN A 60 2.27 0.34 9.92
C ASN A 60 1.24 -0.11 8.89
N LEU A 61 1.40 -1.32 8.32
CA LEU A 61 0.41 -1.87 7.38
C LEU A 61 -0.94 -2.12 8.08
N HIS A 62 -0.92 -2.61 9.31
CA HIS A 62 -2.13 -2.80 10.11
C HIS A 62 -2.83 -1.46 10.40
N CYS A 63 -2.12 -0.47 10.94
CA CYS A 63 -2.69 0.85 11.21
C CYS A 63 -3.20 1.53 9.93
N TRP A 64 -2.53 1.31 8.80
CA TRP A 64 -2.98 1.87 7.52
C TRP A 64 -4.28 1.23 7.05
N ALA A 65 -4.42 -0.09 7.15
CA ALA A 65 -5.68 -0.76 6.84
C ALA A 65 -6.82 -0.28 7.76
N GLU A 66 -6.55 -0.17 9.06
CA GLU A 66 -7.49 0.35 10.06
C GLU A 66 -7.94 1.79 9.74
N ALA A 67 -7.00 2.70 9.46
CA ALA A 67 -7.27 4.09 9.07
C ALA A 67 -8.15 4.18 7.82
N LEU A 68 -8.07 3.20 6.91
CA LEU A 68 -8.87 3.09 5.71
C LEU A 68 -10.15 2.24 5.89
N LYS A 69 -10.51 1.91 7.13
CA LYS A 69 -11.68 1.10 7.49
C LYS A 69 -11.72 -0.22 6.71
N SER A 70 -10.58 -0.91 6.69
CA SER A 70 -10.36 -2.12 5.89
C SER A 70 -9.64 -3.19 6.71
N ASP A 71 -9.92 -4.46 6.40
CA ASP A 71 -9.23 -5.61 6.99
C ASP A 71 -8.06 -6.08 6.09
N LEU A 72 -7.02 -6.64 6.71
CA LEU A 72 -5.94 -7.32 5.99
C LEU A 72 -6.25 -8.81 5.85
N GLY A 73 -6.35 -9.28 4.60
CA GLY A 73 -6.53 -10.69 4.28
C GLY A 73 -5.31 -11.30 3.60
N LEU A 74 -5.04 -12.58 3.88
CA LEU A 74 -4.08 -13.37 3.10
C LEU A 74 -4.78 -13.93 1.86
N LEU A 75 -4.27 -13.60 0.68
CA LEU A 75 -4.72 -14.17 -0.58
C LEU A 75 -3.74 -15.25 -1.03
N HIS A 76 -4.24 -16.47 -1.21
CA HIS A 76 -3.48 -17.53 -1.88
C HIS A 76 -3.69 -17.39 -3.38
N HIS A 77 -2.63 -17.07 -4.10
CA HIS A 77 -2.59 -17.33 -5.53
C HIS A 77 -2.34 -18.82 -5.71
N ALA A 78 -3.20 -19.50 -6.48
CA ALA A 78 -2.95 -20.89 -6.85
C ALA A 78 -1.53 -20.97 -7.42
N ASN A 79 -0.70 -21.79 -6.80
CA ASN A 79 0.63 -22.03 -7.33
C ASN A 79 0.43 -22.97 -8.51
N ASP A 80 0.73 -22.54 -9.75
CA ASP A 80 0.72 -23.42 -10.93
C ASP A 80 1.72 -24.59 -10.81
N ASN A 81 2.48 -24.64 -9.70
CA ASN A 81 3.39 -25.71 -9.28
C ASN A 81 2.81 -26.64 -8.19
N GLU A 82 1.48 -26.72 -8.00
CA GLU A 82 0.94 -27.87 -7.26
C GLU A 82 1.39 -29.17 -7.99
N PRO A 83 2.16 -30.06 -7.35
CA PRO A 83 2.42 -31.36 -7.95
C PRO A 83 1.07 -32.04 -8.18
N PRO A 84 0.87 -32.71 -9.33
CA PRO A 84 -0.43 -33.30 -9.66
C PRO A 84 -0.93 -34.14 -8.49
N LYS A 85 -2.19 -33.91 -8.11
CA LYS A 85 -2.86 -34.69 -7.06
C LYS A 85 -2.72 -36.17 -7.40
N LYS A 86 -2.16 -36.94 -6.47
CA LYS A 86 -1.97 -38.39 -6.59
C LYS A 86 -3.29 -39.11 -6.83
#